data_AF-A0A2N3HTC1-F1
#
_entry.id   AF-A0A2N3HTC1-F1
#
_cell.length_a   1.000
_cell.length_b   1.000
_cell.length_c   1.000
_cell.angle_alpha   90.00
_cell.angle_beta   90.00
_cell.angle_gamma   90.00
#
_symmetry.space_group_name_H-M   'P 1'
#
loop_
_entity.id
_entity.type
_entity.pdbx_description
1 polymer ?
#
loop_
_entity_poly.entity_id
_entity_poly.type
_entity_poly.pdbx_seq_one_letter_code
_entity_poly.pdbx_strand_id
1 'polypeptide(L)'
;MSAEYECCVATNAKLQKQIDNQKEIINSLEDIEHSILLSNDTLKHSVKFELDNHYKEIETKEEGCDLCSIIGAILGAIISGGIAIFIFWRGRKNEKNKEKLKYIDFGEEVFTLLKNITANSKKQVELLNALVTSITEKPYTHGKYNRVSLNLLKRAQSFDTTYVFTTFKTLNLEKKSYIKFYSSIDFLLEVFENIDDDYHTNNSEVITPLSNKFLQLKGEIMNICSNFIESSRRENKTTEAIYTFINQLLIDYHSPETLPDKIDLKYDVDKIIRPLKSELLAKYRDNDISIELLNLSKQAGDFYKTILIESSNLRAGVNSQLEPIGKMITYLDSIEQALSSNYAS
;
A
#
# COMPACT_ATOMS: atom_id res chain seq x y z
N MET A 1 25.24 -24.33 -83.13
CA MET A 1 25.32 -24.11 -81.68
C MET A 1 26.40 -23.08 -81.41
N SER A 2 26.07 -21.81 -81.13
CA SER A 2 26.91 -20.94 -80.27
C SER A 2 26.42 -19.48 -80.05
N ALA A 3 25.31 -18.98 -80.63
CA ALA A 3 24.85 -17.61 -80.29
C ALA A 3 24.04 -17.55 -78.97
N GLU A 4 23.17 -18.53 -78.70
CA GLU A 4 22.40 -18.62 -77.45
C GLU A 4 23.27 -19.00 -76.24
N TYR A 5 24.35 -19.77 -76.46
CA TYR A 5 25.26 -20.17 -75.39
C TYR A 5 26.18 -19.01 -74.96
N GLU A 6 26.65 -18.17 -75.89
CA GLU A 6 27.41 -16.96 -75.57
C GLU A 6 26.56 -15.91 -74.86
N CYS A 7 25.28 -15.77 -75.22
CA CYS A 7 24.33 -14.91 -74.50
C CYS A 7 24.12 -15.39 -73.05
N CYS A 8 23.92 -16.69 -72.82
CA CYS A 8 23.79 -17.26 -71.48
C CYS A 8 25.07 -17.15 -70.63
N VAL A 9 26.25 -17.31 -71.23
CA VAL A 9 27.54 -17.19 -70.51
C VAL A 9 27.84 -15.73 -70.15
N ALA A 10 27.56 -14.77 -71.03
CA ALA A 10 27.67 -13.35 -70.73
C ALA A 10 26.65 -12.89 -69.67
N THR A 11 25.45 -13.49 -69.68
CA THR A 11 24.41 -13.26 -68.68
C THR A 11 24.82 -13.81 -67.31
N ASN A 12 25.42 -15.00 -67.23
CA ASN A 12 25.95 -15.55 -65.98
C ASN A 12 27.12 -14.74 -65.41
N ALA A 13 28.01 -14.21 -66.25
CA ALA A 13 29.09 -13.33 -65.79
C ALA A 13 28.55 -11.98 -65.27
N LYS A 14 27.54 -11.42 -65.92
CA LYS A 14 26.82 -10.24 -65.41
C LYS A 14 26.06 -10.54 -64.11
N LEU A 15 25.45 -11.73 -64.00
CA LEU A 15 24.75 -12.19 -62.81
C LEU A 15 25.70 -12.36 -61.62
N GLN A 16 26.87 -12.96 -61.84
CA GLN A 16 27.89 -13.12 -60.81
C GLN A 16 28.41 -11.77 -60.34
N LYS A 17 28.65 -10.83 -61.27
CA LYS A 17 29.04 -9.45 -60.94
C LYS A 17 27.96 -8.71 -60.16
N GLN A 18 26.68 -8.95 -60.43
CA GLN A 18 25.58 -8.40 -59.64
C GLN A 18 25.48 -9.03 -58.23
N ILE A 19 25.74 -10.33 -58.09
CA ILE A 19 25.80 -11.01 -56.79
C ILE A 19 26.99 -10.52 -55.96
N ASP A 20 28.14 -10.29 -56.58
CA ASP A 20 29.32 -9.76 -55.90
C ASP A 20 29.09 -8.30 -55.47
N ASN A 21 28.48 -7.48 -56.31
CA ASN A 21 28.01 -6.14 -55.93
C ASN A 21 26.96 -6.20 -54.79
N GLN A 22 26.08 -7.21 -54.76
CA GLN A 22 25.11 -7.40 -53.68
C GLN A 22 25.79 -7.75 -52.34
N LYS A 23 26.84 -8.57 -52.35
CA LYS A 23 27.64 -8.85 -51.15
C LYS A 23 28.34 -7.59 -50.65
N GLU A 24 28.84 -6.77 -51.57
CA GLU A 24 29.48 -5.50 -51.24
C GLU A 24 28.50 -4.48 -50.65
N ILE A 25 27.26 -4.42 -51.17
CA ILE A 25 26.18 -3.59 -50.61
C ILE A 25 25.76 -4.10 -49.22
N ILE A 26 25.65 -5.41 -49.02
CA ILE A 26 25.30 -6.00 -47.72
C ILE A 26 26.39 -5.71 -46.68
N ASN A 27 27.66 -5.90 -47.03
CA ASN A 27 28.79 -5.57 -46.15
C ASN A 27 28.85 -4.06 -45.86
N SER A 28 28.59 -3.21 -46.86
CA SER A 28 28.52 -1.75 -46.68
C SER A 28 27.35 -1.36 -45.76
N LEU A 29 26.23 -2.08 -45.79
CA LEU A 29 25.10 -1.86 -44.88
C LEU A 29 25.41 -2.28 -43.44
N GLU A 30 26.24 -3.31 -43.23
CA GLU A 30 26.77 -3.70 -41.91
C GLU A 30 27.78 -2.65 -41.37
N ASP A 31 28.63 -2.08 -42.23
CA ASP A 31 29.53 -0.98 -41.86
C ASP A 31 28.76 0.32 -41.55
N ILE A 32 27.67 0.56 -42.29
CA ILE A 32 26.72 1.65 -42.01
C ILE A 32 25.96 1.38 -40.70
N GLU A 33 25.62 0.13 -40.36
CA GLU A 33 25.06 -0.26 -39.04
C GLU A 33 26.01 0.08 -37.88
N HIS A 34 27.32 -0.12 -38.07
CA HIS A 34 28.35 0.28 -37.09
C HIS A 34 28.48 1.82 -36.96
N SER A 35 28.11 2.55 -38.00
CA SER A 35 28.14 4.02 -38.08
C SER A 35 26.83 4.67 -37.58
N ILE A 36 25.69 3.99 -37.73
CA ILE A 36 24.34 4.40 -37.28
C ILE A 36 24.26 4.48 -35.75
N LEU A 37 25.08 3.73 -35.03
CA LEU A 37 25.21 3.83 -33.57
C LEU A 37 25.76 5.20 -33.10
N LEU A 38 26.24 6.09 -34.00
CA LEU A 38 26.99 7.30 -33.62
C LEU A 38 26.37 8.68 -33.94
N SER A 39 25.42 8.89 -34.88
CA SER A 39 24.63 10.15 -34.93
C SER A 39 23.47 10.13 -35.95
N ASN A 40 22.40 10.88 -35.66
CA ASN A 40 21.10 10.80 -36.35
C ASN A 40 20.84 11.87 -37.45
N ASP A 41 21.70 12.90 -37.59
CA ASP A 41 21.42 14.04 -38.51
C ASP A 41 22.14 13.96 -39.86
N THR A 42 23.27 13.26 -39.94
CA THR A 42 24.04 13.11 -41.20
C THR A 42 23.32 12.22 -42.22
N LEU A 43 22.41 11.36 -41.75
CA LEU A 43 21.74 10.31 -42.52
C LEU A 43 20.79 10.84 -43.61
N LYS A 44 20.16 12.00 -43.38
CA LYS A 44 19.18 12.55 -44.33
C LYS A 44 19.85 13.09 -45.59
N HIS A 45 21.14 13.48 -45.49
CA HIS A 45 21.90 14.02 -46.60
C HIS A 45 22.67 12.95 -47.38
N SER A 46 23.23 11.93 -46.73
CA SER A 46 24.00 10.87 -47.40
C SER A 46 23.13 9.99 -48.29
N VAL A 47 21.95 9.58 -47.79
CA VAL A 47 21.00 8.73 -48.54
C VAL A 47 20.48 9.43 -49.80
N LYS A 48 20.29 10.76 -49.73
CA LYS A 48 19.86 11.55 -50.89
C LYS A 48 21.00 11.68 -51.93
N PHE A 49 22.24 11.81 -51.47
CA PHE A 49 23.42 11.97 -52.33
C PHE A 49 23.78 10.68 -53.10
N GLU A 50 23.69 9.52 -52.45
CA GLU A 50 23.97 8.23 -53.11
C GLU A 50 22.87 7.82 -54.09
N LEU A 51 21.59 8.11 -53.81
CA LEU A 51 20.51 7.88 -54.79
C LEU A 51 20.64 8.77 -56.03
N ASP A 52 20.98 10.05 -55.86
CA ASP A 52 21.13 10.99 -56.98
C ASP A 52 22.35 10.68 -57.85
N ASN A 53 23.43 10.14 -57.28
CA ASN A 53 24.60 9.70 -58.05
C ASN A 53 24.32 8.41 -58.82
N HIS A 54 23.55 7.48 -58.26
CA HIS A 54 23.24 6.22 -58.93
C HIS A 54 22.30 6.39 -60.14
N TYR A 55 21.44 7.43 -60.12
CA TYR A 55 20.58 7.78 -61.25
C TYR A 55 21.30 8.56 -62.38
N LYS A 56 22.45 9.18 -62.08
CA LYS A 56 23.23 9.95 -63.08
C LYS A 56 24.11 9.11 -64.00
N GLU A 57 24.37 7.84 -63.68
CA GLU A 57 25.19 6.95 -64.52
C GLU A 57 24.41 6.16 -65.58
N ILE A 58 23.08 6.29 -65.64
CA ILE A 58 22.24 5.58 -66.63
C ILE A 58 21.73 6.56 -67.69
N GLU A 59 22.63 7.25 -68.38
CA GLU A 59 22.36 7.85 -69.69
C GLU A 59 23.41 7.38 -70.69
N THR A 60 23.27 6.14 -71.18
CA THR A 60 23.83 5.78 -72.49
C THR A 60 22.84 4.89 -73.25
N LYS A 61 22.42 5.44 -74.39
CA LYS A 61 21.60 4.89 -75.49
C LYS A 61 21.48 3.35 -75.52
N GLU A 62 20.25 2.86 -75.34
CA GLU A 62 19.84 1.51 -75.75
C GLU A 62 19.09 1.56 -77.08
N GLU A 63 19.65 0.90 -78.09
CA GLU A 63 18.83 0.10 -79.02
C GLU A 63 19.05 -1.37 -78.59
N GLY A 64 18.08 -1.99 -77.92
CA GLY A 64 18.18 -3.40 -77.56
C GLY A 64 17.22 -3.92 -76.49
N CYS A 65 16.17 -4.62 -76.94
CA CYS A 65 15.32 -5.59 -76.22
C CYS A 65 14.44 -5.11 -75.05
N ASP A 66 13.19 -4.76 -75.36
CA ASP A 66 12.07 -4.47 -74.43
C ASP A 66 11.89 -5.52 -73.31
N LEU A 67 12.28 -6.77 -73.53
CA LEU A 67 12.15 -7.82 -72.51
C LEU A 67 13.11 -7.60 -71.32
N CYS A 68 14.31 -7.05 -71.56
CA CYS A 68 15.30 -6.80 -70.50
C CYS A 68 14.93 -5.59 -69.63
N SER A 69 14.34 -4.55 -70.20
CA SER A 69 13.88 -3.39 -69.44
C SER A 69 12.66 -3.74 -68.58
N ILE A 70 11.74 -4.57 -69.09
CA ILE A 70 10.58 -5.07 -68.35
C ILE A 70 11.01 -5.99 -67.21
N ILE A 71 11.92 -6.94 -67.46
CA ILE A 71 12.46 -7.84 -66.42
C ILE A 71 13.24 -7.05 -65.36
N GLY A 72 14.03 -6.05 -65.77
CA GLY A 72 14.74 -5.15 -64.87
C GLY A 72 13.81 -4.29 -63.99
N ALA A 73 12.73 -3.76 -64.57
CA ALA A 73 11.71 -2.99 -63.84
C ALA A 73 10.94 -3.88 -62.85
N ILE A 74 10.59 -5.11 -63.24
CA ILE A 74 9.92 -6.09 -62.36
C ILE A 74 10.84 -6.49 -61.20
N LEU A 75 12.11 -6.78 -61.48
CA LEU A 75 13.11 -7.09 -60.44
C LEU A 75 13.35 -5.91 -59.49
N GLY A 76 13.46 -4.69 -60.01
CA GLY A 76 13.58 -3.47 -59.21
C GLY A 76 12.37 -3.20 -58.31
N ALA A 77 11.16 -3.48 -58.81
CA ALA A 77 9.92 -3.40 -58.02
C ALA A 77 9.86 -4.47 -56.91
N ILE A 78 10.35 -5.69 -57.17
CA ILE A 78 10.42 -6.76 -56.17
C ILE A 78 11.45 -6.42 -55.09
N ILE A 79 12.62 -5.88 -55.47
CA ILE A 79 13.69 -5.49 -54.53
C ILE A 79 13.23 -4.33 -53.63
N SER A 80 12.69 -3.26 -54.23
CA SER A 80 12.19 -2.10 -53.48
C SER A 80 11.01 -2.48 -52.58
N GLY A 81 10.09 -3.33 -53.06
CA GLY A 81 9.00 -3.89 -52.26
C GLY A 81 9.49 -4.73 -51.07
N GLY A 82 10.49 -5.60 -51.29
CA GLY A 82 11.08 -6.44 -50.25
C GLY A 82 11.78 -5.63 -49.15
N ILE A 83 12.56 -4.60 -49.53
CA ILE A 83 13.21 -3.68 -48.59
C ILE A 83 12.18 -2.89 -47.78
N ALA A 84 11.12 -2.38 -48.43
CA ALA A 84 10.05 -1.66 -47.76
C ALA A 84 9.30 -2.53 -46.74
N ILE A 85 8.99 -3.78 -47.09
CA ILE A 85 8.36 -4.75 -46.17
C ILE A 85 9.29 -5.04 -44.99
N PHE A 86 10.58 -5.24 -45.22
CA PHE A 86 11.56 -5.48 -44.17
C PHE A 86 11.69 -4.30 -43.19
N ILE A 87 11.79 -3.07 -43.69
CA ILE A 87 11.82 -1.84 -42.87
C ILE A 87 10.53 -1.71 -42.05
N PHE A 88 9.37 -1.94 -42.67
CA PHE A 88 8.08 -1.91 -41.98
C PHE A 88 7.99 -2.97 -40.87
N TRP A 89 8.46 -4.18 -41.13
CA TRP A 89 8.50 -5.27 -40.15
C TRP A 89 9.45 -4.95 -38.98
N ARG A 90 10.64 -4.40 -39.26
CA ARG A 90 11.63 -3.99 -38.25
C ARG A 90 11.11 -2.81 -37.43
N GLY A 91 10.46 -1.84 -38.05
CA GLY A 91 9.78 -0.73 -37.36
C GLY A 91 8.71 -1.22 -36.38
N ARG A 92 7.82 -2.10 -36.85
CA ARG A 92 6.76 -2.71 -36.02
C ARG A 92 7.32 -3.57 -34.89
N LYS A 93 8.46 -4.26 -35.10
CA LYS A 93 9.17 -5.03 -34.07
C LYS A 93 9.80 -4.11 -33.01
N ASN A 94 10.40 -3.00 -33.44
CA ASN A 94 10.98 -2.00 -32.52
C ASN A 94 9.92 -1.29 -31.69
N GLU A 95 8.76 -0.96 -32.26
CA GLU A 95 7.63 -0.40 -31.51
C GLU A 95 7.11 -1.37 -30.45
N LYS A 96 6.90 -2.64 -30.81
CA LYS A 96 6.51 -3.68 -29.85
C LYS A 96 7.54 -3.87 -28.74
N ASN A 97 8.83 -3.81 -29.06
CA ASN A 97 9.89 -3.91 -28.06
C ASN A 97 9.92 -2.69 -27.12
N LYS A 98 9.75 -1.47 -27.65
CA LYS A 98 9.61 -0.26 -26.83
C LYS A 98 8.40 -0.32 -25.92
N GLU A 99 7.27 -0.80 -26.42
CA GLU A 99 6.05 -0.97 -25.62
C GLU A 99 6.25 -2.01 -24.52
N LYS A 100 6.89 -3.15 -24.84
CA LYS A 100 7.23 -4.18 -23.86
C LYS A 100 8.15 -3.65 -22.75
N LEU A 101 9.15 -2.83 -23.09
CA LEU A 101 10.03 -2.20 -22.11
C LEU A 101 9.26 -1.31 -21.12
N LYS A 102 8.31 -0.50 -21.60
CA LYS A 102 7.46 0.33 -20.71
C LYS A 102 6.70 -0.50 -19.66
N TYR A 103 6.20 -1.67 -20.04
CA TYR A 103 5.52 -2.56 -19.09
C TYR A 103 6.48 -3.23 -18.11
N ILE A 104 7.71 -3.53 -18.54
CA ILE A 104 8.77 -4.07 -17.66
C ILE A 104 9.17 -3.03 -16.62
N ASP A 105 9.46 -1.79 -17.04
CA ASP A 105 9.85 -0.68 -16.17
C ASP A 105 8.74 -0.37 -15.15
N PHE A 106 7.48 -0.31 -15.62
CA PHE A 106 6.35 -0.13 -14.71
C PHE A 106 6.20 -1.28 -13.72
N GLY A 107 6.46 -2.52 -14.14
CA GLY A 107 6.41 -3.67 -13.23
C GLY A 107 7.48 -3.62 -12.13
N GLU A 108 8.64 -3.02 -12.39
CA GLU A 108 9.65 -2.75 -11.36
C GLU A 108 9.14 -1.72 -10.33
N GLU A 109 8.43 -0.70 -10.82
CA GLU A 109 7.78 0.30 -9.97
C GLU A 109 6.70 -0.33 -9.09
N VAL A 110 5.86 -1.21 -9.66
CA VAL A 110 4.85 -1.98 -8.93
C VAL A 110 5.50 -2.92 -7.90
N PHE A 111 6.57 -3.62 -8.28
CA PHE A 111 7.33 -4.49 -7.38
C PHE A 111 7.86 -3.72 -6.18
N THR A 112 8.52 -2.59 -6.41
CA THR A 112 9.07 -1.74 -5.36
C THR A 112 7.98 -1.19 -4.44
N LEU A 113 6.84 -0.77 -5.01
CA LEU A 113 5.71 -0.30 -4.23
C LEU A 113 5.12 -1.42 -3.37
N LEU A 114 4.91 -2.62 -3.94
CA LEU A 114 4.37 -3.77 -3.23
C LEU A 114 5.23 -4.18 -2.05
N LYS A 115 6.55 -4.27 -2.24
CA LYS A 115 7.50 -4.56 -1.16
C LYS A 115 7.33 -3.63 0.04
N ASN A 116 7.19 -2.33 -0.23
CA ASN A 116 6.97 -1.33 0.82
C ASN A 116 5.58 -1.43 1.45
N ILE A 117 4.54 -1.69 0.66
CA ILE A 117 3.16 -1.91 1.17
C ILE A 117 3.13 -3.11 2.10
N THR A 118 3.73 -4.23 1.71
CA THR A 118 3.82 -5.44 2.52
C THR A 118 4.53 -5.16 3.84
N ALA A 119 5.71 -4.53 3.80
CA ALA A 119 6.47 -4.20 5.00
C ALA A 119 5.68 -3.27 5.95
N ASN A 120 5.04 -2.23 5.40
CA ASN A 120 4.21 -1.31 6.17
C ASN A 120 2.98 -1.99 6.76
N SER A 121 2.35 -2.90 6.01
CA SER A 121 1.17 -3.62 6.48
C SER A 121 1.52 -4.60 7.59
N LYS A 122 2.66 -5.31 7.48
CA LYS A 122 3.21 -6.14 8.58
C LYS A 122 3.49 -5.29 9.81
N LYS A 123 4.09 -4.11 9.62
CA LYS A 123 4.32 -3.17 10.74
C LYS A 123 3.02 -2.69 11.36
N GLN A 124 2.00 -2.38 10.56
CA GLN A 124 0.69 -1.99 11.06
C GLN A 124 0.05 -3.10 11.90
N VAL A 125 0.17 -4.37 11.48
CA VAL A 125 -0.29 -5.52 12.28
C VAL A 125 0.41 -5.60 13.64
N GLU A 126 1.73 -5.36 13.71
CA GLU A 126 2.44 -5.30 15.01
C GLU A 126 1.88 -4.18 15.91
N LEU A 127 1.61 -3.00 15.35
CA LEU A 127 1.05 -1.87 16.09
C LEU A 127 -0.37 -2.15 16.58
N LEU A 128 -1.21 -2.82 15.76
CA LEU A 128 -2.55 -3.25 16.15
C LEU A 128 -2.51 -4.29 17.27
N ASN A 129 -1.59 -5.25 17.22
CA ASN A 129 -1.39 -6.20 18.32
C ASN A 129 -0.95 -5.49 19.61
N ALA A 130 -0.05 -4.50 19.52
CA ALA A 130 0.35 -3.71 20.68
C ALA A 130 -0.83 -2.92 21.27
N LEU A 131 -1.70 -2.36 20.42
CA LEU A 131 -2.95 -1.72 20.86
C LEU A 131 -3.83 -2.71 21.63
N VAL A 132 -4.11 -3.89 21.05
CA VAL A 132 -4.93 -4.96 21.66
C VAL A 132 -4.39 -5.36 23.04
N THR A 133 -3.07 -5.55 23.15
CA THR A 133 -2.41 -5.87 24.42
C THR A 133 -2.59 -4.74 25.43
N SER A 134 -2.37 -3.48 25.01
CA SER A 134 -2.53 -2.32 25.90
C SER A 134 -3.96 -2.18 26.47
N ILE A 135 -4.97 -2.44 25.63
CA ILE A 135 -6.38 -2.43 26.05
C ILE A 135 -6.67 -3.61 26.98
N THR A 136 -6.05 -4.77 26.75
CA THR A 136 -6.24 -5.95 27.62
C THR A 136 -5.65 -5.73 29.01
N GLU A 137 -4.46 -5.15 29.10
CA GLU A 137 -3.79 -4.88 30.37
C GLU A 137 -4.45 -3.75 31.15
N LYS A 138 -4.85 -2.67 30.47
CA LYS A 138 -5.42 -1.46 31.08
C LYS A 138 -6.67 -0.99 30.33
N PRO A 139 -7.79 -1.72 30.41
CA PRO A 139 -9.03 -1.43 29.67
C PRO A 139 -9.70 -0.12 30.07
N TYR A 140 -9.31 0.45 31.20
CA TYR A 140 -9.81 1.70 31.75
C TYR A 140 -8.98 2.93 31.34
N THR A 141 -8.01 2.74 30.43
CA THR A 141 -7.18 3.82 29.89
C THR A 141 -7.28 3.86 28.37
N HIS A 142 -6.91 4.98 27.77
CA HIS A 142 -6.71 5.05 26.33
C HIS A 142 -5.55 4.12 25.93
N GLY A 143 -5.85 3.09 25.15
CA GLY A 143 -4.81 2.26 24.51
C GLY A 143 -3.93 3.14 23.62
N LYS A 144 -2.64 2.82 23.47
CA LYS A 144 -1.76 3.62 22.61
C LYS A 144 -1.88 3.14 21.16
N TYR A 145 -2.60 3.88 20.34
CA TYR A 145 -2.65 3.62 18.91
C TYR A 145 -1.56 4.38 18.16
N ASN A 146 -0.85 3.66 17.30
CA ASN A 146 0.08 4.21 16.32
C ASN A 146 -0.29 3.64 14.95
N ARG A 147 -0.08 4.43 13.90
CA ARG A 147 -0.36 4.01 12.53
C ARG A 147 0.75 4.34 11.56
N VAL A 148 0.87 3.51 10.54
CA VAL A 148 1.66 3.76 9.34
C VAL A 148 0.82 4.55 8.34
N SER A 149 1.45 5.38 7.51
CA SER A 149 0.76 6.12 6.45
C SER A 149 0.15 5.17 5.40
N LEU A 150 -1.09 5.45 5.01
CA LEU A 150 -1.83 4.70 3.98
C LEU A 150 -1.52 5.16 2.54
N ASN A 151 -0.63 6.15 2.37
CA ASN A 151 -0.35 6.76 1.05
C ASN A 151 0.10 5.74 0.00
N LEU A 152 0.85 4.70 0.39
CA LEU A 152 1.30 3.68 -0.55
C LEU A 152 0.14 2.79 -1.05
N LEU A 153 -0.79 2.44 -0.16
CA LEU A 153 -2.02 1.72 -0.53
C LEU A 153 -2.88 2.58 -1.46
N LYS A 154 -3.08 3.86 -1.14
CA LYS A 154 -3.82 4.82 -2.01
C LYS A 154 -3.16 4.96 -3.38
N ARG A 155 -1.83 5.03 -3.44
CA ARG A 155 -1.09 5.06 -4.70
C ARG A 155 -1.32 3.78 -5.52
N ALA A 156 -1.22 2.61 -4.91
CA ALA A 156 -1.45 1.33 -5.59
C ALA A 156 -2.90 1.19 -6.10
N GLN A 157 -3.88 1.65 -5.33
CA GLN A 157 -5.29 1.68 -5.73
C GLN A 157 -5.52 2.57 -6.95
N SER A 158 -4.80 3.70 -7.03
CA SER A 158 -4.95 4.67 -8.12
C SER A 158 -4.32 4.26 -9.46
N PHE A 159 -3.63 3.12 -9.52
CA PHE A 159 -3.02 2.66 -10.76
C PHE A 159 -4.06 2.35 -11.84
N ASP A 160 -3.70 2.65 -13.10
CA ASP A 160 -4.50 2.26 -14.26
C ASP A 160 -4.61 0.73 -14.32
N THR A 161 -5.85 0.24 -14.15
CA THR A 161 -6.18 -1.19 -14.10
C THR A 161 -5.79 -1.93 -15.37
N THR A 162 -5.94 -1.29 -16.54
CA THR A 162 -5.59 -1.89 -17.83
C THR A 162 -4.07 -2.00 -17.98
N TYR A 163 -3.35 -0.98 -17.52
CA TYR A 163 -1.90 -0.95 -17.54
C TYR A 163 -1.30 -2.00 -16.59
N VAL A 164 -1.81 -2.12 -15.36
CA VAL A 164 -1.41 -3.17 -14.41
C VAL A 164 -1.70 -4.57 -14.95
N PHE A 165 -2.89 -4.80 -15.51
CA PHE A 165 -3.24 -6.08 -16.11
C PHE A 165 -2.28 -6.46 -17.25
N THR A 166 -1.98 -5.50 -18.13
CA THR A 166 -1.10 -5.71 -19.29
C THR A 166 0.34 -5.96 -18.85
N THR A 167 0.82 -5.25 -17.83
CA THR A 167 2.12 -5.50 -17.21
C THR A 167 2.19 -6.90 -16.60
N PHE A 168 1.20 -7.31 -15.79
CA PHE A 168 1.20 -8.64 -15.19
C PHE A 168 1.20 -9.74 -16.26
N LYS A 169 0.43 -9.55 -17.33
CA LYS A 169 0.45 -10.46 -18.49
C LYS A 169 1.81 -10.49 -19.20
N THR A 170 2.44 -9.33 -19.39
CA THR A 170 3.75 -9.20 -20.05
C THR A 170 4.86 -9.88 -19.26
N LEU A 171 4.75 -9.86 -17.93
CA LEU A 171 5.67 -10.49 -16.98
C LEU A 171 5.31 -11.95 -16.67
N ASN A 172 4.36 -12.54 -17.40
CA ASN A 172 3.91 -13.92 -17.22
C ASN A 172 3.35 -14.26 -15.83
N LEU A 173 2.77 -13.27 -15.12
CA LEU A 173 2.04 -13.55 -13.89
C LEU A 173 0.69 -14.21 -14.20
N GLU A 174 0.24 -15.07 -13.28
CA GLU A 174 -1.09 -15.66 -13.38
C GLU A 174 -2.19 -14.58 -13.33
N LYS A 175 -3.27 -14.77 -14.10
CA LYS A 175 -4.43 -13.85 -14.10
C LYS A 175 -5.00 -13.61 -12.70
N LYS A 176 -4.97 -14.63 -11.82
CA LYS A 176 -5.46 -14.52 -10.44
C LYS A 176 -4.66 -13.52 -9.60
N SER A 177 -3.39 -13.27 -9.94
CA SER A 177 -2.52 -12.31 -9.25
C SER A 177 -3.01 -10.88 -9.41
N TYR A 178 -3.54 -10.51 -10.58
CA TYR A 178 -4.15 -9.20 -10.82
C TYR A 178 -5.39 -8.97 -9.93
N ILE A 179 -6.27 -9.97 -9.85
CA ILE A 179 -7.49 -9.87 -9.03
C ILE A 179 -7.11 -9.73 -7.55
N LYS A 180 -6.17 -10.57 -7.09
CA LYS A 180 -5.67 -10.56 -5.72
C LYS A 180 -4.97 -9.26 -5.37
N PHE A 181 -4.24 -8.64 -6.30
CA PHE A 181 -3.60 -7.35 -6.10
C PHE A 181 -4.63 -6.30 -5.67
N TYR A 182 -5.63 -6.03 -6.52
CA TYR A 182 -6.63 -5.00 -6.23
C TYR A 182 -7.49 -5.36 -5.02
N SER A 183 -7.97 -6.61 -4.91
CA SER A 183 -8.79 -7.00 -3.76
C SER A 183 -8.05 -6.87 -2.42
N SER A 184 -6.74 -7.17 -2.39
CA SER A 184 -5.94 -6.99 -1.19
C SER A 184 -5.68 -5.53 -0.87
N ILE A 185 -5.38 -4.70 -1.87
CA ILE A 185 -5.13 -3.27 -1.67
C ILE A 185 -6.39 -2.57 -1.16
N ASP A 186 -7.53 -2.81 -1.79
CA ASP A 186 -8.82 -2.21 -1.41
C ASP A 186 -9.20 -2.64 0.02
N PHE A 187 -9.12 -3.93 0.31
CA PHE A 187 -9.43 -4.46 1.64
C PHE A 187 -8.54 -3.86 2.73
N LEU A 188 -7.22 -3.83 2.51
CA LEU A 188 -6.28 -3.30 3.51
C LEU A 188 -6.51 -1.82 3.75
N LEU A 189 -6.80 -1.05 2.69
CA LEU A 189 -7.08 0.38 2.82
C LEU A 189 -8.35 0.60 3.65
N GLU A 190 -9.45 -0.05 3.28
CA GLU A 190 -10.73 0.06 3.98
C GLU A 190 -10.61 -0.34 5.45
N VAL A 191 -10.00 -1.50 5.75
CA VAL A 191 -9.89 -1.98 7.12
C VAL A 191 -8.99 -1.09 7.98
N PHE A 192 -7.88 -0.58 7.43
CA PHE A 192 -7.03 0.31 8.21
C PHE A 192 -7.68 1.69 8.44
N GLU A 193 -8.45 2.21 7.50
CA GLU A 193 -9.24 3.43 7.69
C GLU A 193 -10.33 3.23 8.74
N ASN A 194 -11.10 2.13 8.66
CA ASN A 194 -12.16 1.84 9.62
C ASN A 194 -11.62 1.66 11.05
N ILE A 195 -10.48 0.99 11.22
CA ILE A 195 -9.85 0.84 12.55
C ILE A 195 -9.40 2.19 13.11
N ASP A 196 -8.86 3.07 12.27
CA ASP A 196 -8.46 4.44 12.67
C ASP A 196 -9.68 5.23 13.16
N ASP A 197 -10.76 5.20 12.39
CA ASP A 197 -12.02 5.89 12.70
C ASP A 197 -12.69 5.32 13.96
N ASP A 198 -12.79 4.00 14.08
CA ASP A 198 -13.36 3.32 15.26
C ASP A 198 -12.58 3.65 16.53
N TYR A 199 -11.24 3.63 16.46
CA TYR A 199 -10.38 3.97 17.59
C TYR A 199 -10.55 5.43 18.00
N HIS A 200 -10.56 6.36 17.05
CA HIS A 200 -10.68 7.78 17.32
C HIS A 200 -12.06 8.12 17.89
N THR A 201 -13.13 7.61 17.27
CA THR A 201 -14.53 7.78 17.70
C THR A 201 -14.74 7.22 19.11
N ASN A 202 -14.30 5.98 19.36
CA ASN A 202 -14.42 5.38 20.69
C ASN A 202 -13.71 6.23 21.76
N ASN A 203 -12.52 6.76 21.47
CA ASN A 203 -11.81 7.58 22.44
C ASN A 203 -12.45 8.96 22.67
N SER A 204 -12.72 9.71 21.60
CA SER A 204 -13.19 11.09 21.69
C SER A 204 -14.63 11.19 22.16
N GLU A 205 -15.49 10.27 21.74
CA GLU A 205 -16.93 10.34 21.98
C GLU A 205 -17.38 9.49 23.16
N VAL A 206 -16.61 8.45 23.54
CA VAL A 206 -17.02 7.49 24.56
C VAL A 206 -16.08 7.47 25.75
N ILE A 207 -14.83 7.03 25.59
CA ILE A 207 -13.92 6.81 26.72
C ILE A 207 -13.59 8.12 27.45
N THR A 208 -13.18 9.18 26.74
CA THR A 208 -12.83 10.46 27.38
C THR A 208 -14.02 11.10 28.09
N PRO A 209 -15.21 11.25 27.47
CA PRO A 209 -16.36 11.83 28.15
C PRO A 209 -16.82 11.04 29.38
N LEU A 210 -16.84 9.71 29.32
CA LEU A 210 -17.22 8.87 30.45
C LEU A 210 -16.18 8.94 31.58
N SER A 211 -14.89 9.00 31.24
CA SER A 211 -13.81 9.17 32.22
C SER A 211 -13.93 10.50 32.94
N ASN A 212 -14.23 11.59 32.23
CA ASN A 212 -14.44 12.91 32.83
C ASN A 212 -15.65 12.93 33.77
N LYS A 213 -16.78 12.32 33.36
CA LYS A 213 -17.97 12.16 34.22
C LYS A 213 -17.66 11.35 35.47
N PHE A 214 -16.90 10.27 35.34
CA PHE A 214 -16.44 9.49 36.49
C PHE A 214 -15.62 10.35 37.46
N LEU A 215 -14.63 11.09 36.94
CA LEU A 215 -13.76 11.92 37.78
C LEU A 215 -14.52 13.04 38.49
N GLN A 216 -15.53 13.61 37.84
CA GLN A 216 -16.44 14.58 38.46
C GLN A 216 -17.20 13.95 39.64
N LEU A 217 -17.87 12.81 39.43
CA LEU A 217 -18.60 12.11 40.48
C LEU A 217 -17.70 11.70 41.64
N LYS A 218 -16.47 11.25 41.34
CA LYS A 218 -15.45 10.94 42.34
C LYS A 218 -15.08 12.19 43.15
N GLY A 219 -14.92 13.34 42.49
CA GLY A 219 -14.70 14.62 43.16
C GLY A 219 -15.85 15.00 44.10
N GLU A 220 -17.10 14.84 43.66
CA GLU A 220 -18.30 15.08 44.45
C GLU A 220 -18.37 14.16 45.69
N ILE A 221 -18.13 12.85 45.50
CA ILE A 221 -18.05 11.87 46.59
C ILE A 221 -17.00 12.29 47.62
N MET A 222 -15.79 12.65 47.18
CA MET A 222 -14.72 13.07 48.08
C MET A 222 -15.09 14.33 48.86
N ASN A 223 -15.75 15.29 48.22
CA ASN A 223 -16.22 16.51 48.87
C ASN A 223 -17.27 16.22 49.95
N ILE A 224 -18.26 15.38 49.64
CA ILE A 224 -19.30 14.97 50.61
C ILE A 224 -18.66 14.26 51.82
N CYS A 225 -17.76 13.32 51.58
CA CYS A 225 -17.03 12.61 52.64
C CYS A 225 -16.22 13.58 53.54
N SER A 226 -15.48 14.51 52.95
CA SER A 226 -14.70 15.50 53.71
C SER A 226 -15.59 16.43 54.53
N ASN A 227 -16.65 16.98 53.93
CA ASN A 227 -17.60 17.86 54.63
C ASN A 227 -18.31 17.15 55.80
N PHE A 228 -18.61 15.86 55.63
CA PHE A 228 -19.16 15.03 56.69
C PHE A 228 -18.19 14.83 57.85
N ILE A 229 -16.93 14.51 57.55
CA ILE A 229 -15.88 14.38 58.57
C ILE A 229 -15.73 15.70 59.34
N GLU A 230 -15.67 16.84 58.65
CA GLU A 230 -15.55 18.14 59.29
C GLU A 230 -16.75 18.47 60.17
N SER A 231 -17.97 18.25 59.67
CA SER A 231 -19.21 18.52 60.43
C SER A 231 -19.30 17.63 61.66
N SER A 232 -18.99 16.34 61.50
CA SER A 232 -18.96 15.37 62.61
C SER A 232 -17.93 15.74 63.67
N ARG A 233 -16.78 16.30 63.29
CA ARG A 233 -15.77 16.83 64.23
C ARG A 233 -16.30 18.04 64.99
N ARG A 234 -16.95 18.99 64.32
CA ARG A 234 -17.55 20.19 64.96
C ARG A 234 -18.65 19.81 65.95
N GLU A 235 -19.39 18.75 65.65
CA GLU A 235 -20.48 18.23 66.48
C GLU A 235 -20.02 17.21 67.54
N ASN A 236 -18.72 16.92 67.67
CA ASN A 236 -18.16 15.89 68.58
C ASN A 236 -18.70 14.46 68.34
N LYS A 237 -19.05 14.12 67.10
CA LYS A 237 -19.56 12.79 66.67
C LYS A 237 -18.48 11.86 66.11
N THR A 238 -17.22 12.05 66.52
CA THR A 238 -16.07 11.34 65.94
C THR A 238 -15.96 9.86 66.34
N THR A 239 -16.83 9.38 67.23
CA THR A 239 -16.90 7.96 67.64
C THR A 239 -17.99 7.19 66.90
N GLU A 240 -18.79 7.86 66.06
CA GLU A 240 -19.79 7.17 65.26
C GLU A 240 -19.13 6.21 64.27
N ALA A 241 -19.75 5.03 64.10
CA ALA A 241 -19.19 3.97 63.27
C ALA A 241 -19.04 4.40 61.79
N ILE A 242 -20.01 5.15 61.26
CA ILE A 242 -19.96 5.70 59.90
C ILE A 242 -18.86 6.75 59.74
N TYR A 243 -18.64 7.61 60.75
CA TYR A 243 -17.52 8.55 60.76
C TYR A 243 -16.19 7.80 60.71
N THR A 244 -16.02 6.81 61.58
CA THR A 244 -14.78 6.03 61.67
C THR A 244 -14.48 5.34 60.35
N PHE A 245 -15.50 4.76 59.72
CA PHE A 245 -15.40 4.13 58.42
C PHE A 245 -14.99 5.12 57.31
N ILE A 246 -15.73 6.22 57.13
CA ILE A 246 -15.45 7.19 56.05
C ILE A 246 -14.07 7.83 56.26
N ASN A 247 -13.72 8.18 57.50
CA ASN A 247 -12.41 8.76 57.81
C ASN A 247 -11.27 7.78 57.53
N GLN A 248 -11.42 6.49 57.89
CA GLN A 248 -10.41 5.49 57.58
C GLN A 248 -10.28 5.27 56.06
N LEU A 249 -11.41 5.24 55.33
CA LEU A 249 -11.42 5.08 53.89
C LEU A 249 -10.61 6.20 53.19
N LEU A 250 -10.79 7.46 53.61
CA LEU A 250 -10.04 8.58 53.04
C LEU A 250 -8.55 8.52 53.41
N ILE A 251 -8.20 8.12 54.63
CA ILE A 251 -6.81 7.91 55.05
C ILE A 251 -6.15 6.85 54.16
N ASP A 252 -6.81 5.71 53.96
CA ASP A 252 -6.29 4.59 53.17
C ASP A 252 -6.12 4.97 51.69
N TYR A 253 -7.05 5.76 51.13
CA TYR A 253 -6.97 6.26 49.76
C TYR A 253 -5.79 7.22 49.54
N HIS A 254 -5.45 8.04 50.53
CA HIS A 254 -4.33 8.98 50.45
C HIS A 254 -3.00 8.39 50.95
N SER A 255 -2.95 7.08 51.23
CA SER A 255 -1.73 6.44 51.71
C SER A 255 -0.63 6.47 50.64
N PRO A 256 0.54 7.07 50.92
CA PRO A 256 1.61 7.28 49.94
C PRO A 256 2.24 5.97 49.43
N GLU A 257 2.06 4.85 50.15
CA GLU A 257 2.56 3.54 49.72
C GLU A 257 1.81 2.97 48.50
N THR A 258 0.60 3.45 48.22
CA THR A 258 -0.25 2.90 47.15
C THR A 258 -0.81 3.93 46.17
N LEU A 259 -0.60 5.22 46.44
CA LEU A 259 -1.15 6.30 45.63
C LEU A 259 -0.43 6.36 44.27
N PRO A 260 -1.15 6.26 43.13
CA PRO A 260 -0.52 6.32 41.82
C PRO A 260 -0.07 7.74 41.47
N ASP A 261 1.06 7.86 40.77
CA ASP A 261 1.62 9.15 40.30
C ASP A 261 0.74 9.89 39.28
N LYS A 262 -0.23 9.18 38.68
CA LYS A 262 -1.16 9.68 37.67
C LYS A 262 -2.57 9.19 37.98
N ILE A 263 -3.56 9.87 37.40
CA ILE A 263 -4.96 9.47 37.48
C ILE A 263 -5.11 8.02 37.01
N ASP A 264 -5.69 7.17 37.87
CA ASP A 264 -6.00 5.77 37.59
C ASP A 264 -7.43 5.47 38.05
N LEU A 265 -8.34 5.30 37.09
CA LEU A 265 -9.75 5.04 37.36
C LEU A 265 -9.96 3.72 38.10
N LYS A 266 -9.13 2.69 37.83
CA LYS A 266 -9.23 1.42 38.53
C LYS A 266 -8.85 1.60 40.00
N TYR A 267 -7.80 2.35 40.28
CA TYR A 267 -7.42 2.68 41.65
C TYR A 267 -8.57 3.39 42.38
N ASP A 268 -9.14 4.43 41.78
CA ASP A 268 -10.27 5.19 42.35
C ASP A 268 -11.48 4.29 42.62
N VAL A 269 -11.82 3.39 41.69
CA VAL A 269 -12.91 2.43 41.88
C VAL A 269 -12.62 1.45 43.00
N ASP A 270 -11.41 0.89 43.03
CA ASP A 270 -11.03 -0.16 43.98
C ASP A 270 -10.89 0.37 45.40
N LYS A 271 -10.45 1.63 45.55
CA LYS A 271 -10.12 2.22 46.86
C LYS A 271 -11.21 3.13 47.43
N ILE A 272 -12.02 3.77 46.60
CA ILE A 272 -13.11 4.63 47.08
C ILE A 272 -14.46 4.05 46.70
N ILE A 273 -14.77 3.92 45.41
CA ILE A 273 -16.14 3.69 44.95
C ILE A 273 -16.68 2.34 45.44
N ARG A 274 -15.93 1.25 45.28
CA ARG A 274 -16.39 -0.10 45.64
C ARG A 274 -16.48 -0.31 47.15
N PRO A 275 -15.47 0.05 47.97
CA PRO A 275 -15.57 -0.08 49.42
C PRO A 275 -16.69 0.78 49.99
N LEU A 276 -16.80 2.03 49.55
CA LEU A 276 -17.86 2.96 49.98
C LEU A 276 -19.24 2.38 49.69
N LYS A 277 -19.48 1.97 48.43
CA LYS A 277 -20.77 1.38 48.05
C LYS A 277 -21.11 0.13 48.87
N SER A 278 -20.14 -0.75 49.07
CA SER A 278 -20.37 -2.04 49.72
C SER A 278 -20.71 -1.88 51.20
N GLU A 279 -19.94 -1.05 51.92
CA GLU A 279 -20.13 -0.86 53.36
C GLU A 279 -21.39 -0.02 53.67
N LEU A 280 -21.62 1.06 52.92
CA LEU A 280 -22.80 1.90 53.12
C LEU A 280 -24.09 1.12 52.87
N LEU A 281 -24.12 0.28 51.83
CA LEU A 281 -25.29 -0.56 51.54
C LEU A 281 -25.53 -1.61 52.62
N ALA A 282 -24.46 -2.18 53.19
CA ALA A 282 -24.55 -3.26 54.15
C ALA A 282 -24.89 -2.78 55.57
N LYS A 283 -24.37 -1.63 56.01
CA LYS A 283 -24.41 -1.21 57.42
C LYS A 283 -25.05 0.14 57.68
N TYR A 284 -25.12 1.01 56.68
CA TYR A 284 -25.48 2.42 56.89
C TYR A 284 -26.55 2.91 55.92
N ARG A 285 -27.33 2.01 55.31
CA ARG A 285 -28.24 2.29 54.19
C ARG A 285 -29.23 3.41 54.48
N ASP A 286 -29.72 3.47 55.71
CA ASP A 286 -30.77 4.40 56.13
C ASP A 286 -30.23 5.74 56.66
N ASN A 287 -28.90 5.96 56.62
CA ASN A 287 -28.31 7.25 56.95
C ASN A 287 -28.40 8.20 55.73
N ASP A 288 -28.81 9.45 55.96
CA ASP A 288 -29.03 10.44 54.90
C ASP A 288 -27.82 10.64 53.98
N ILE A 289 -26.60 10.70 54.54
CA ILE A 289 -25.39 10.84 53.73
C ILE A 289 -25.12 9.58 52.90
N SER A 290 -25.48 8.41 53.42
CA SER A 290 -25.28 7.15 52.72
C SER A 290 -26.13 7.08 51.47
N ILE A 291 -27.36 7.60 51.51
CA ILE A 291 -28.26 7.59 50.34
C ILE A 291 -27.62 8.35 49.17
N GLU A 292 -27.10 9.55 49.44
CA GLU A 292 -26.43 10.37 48.44
C GLU A 292 -25.15 9.70 47.92
N LEU A 293 -24.27 9.25 48.83
CA LEU A 293 -23.02 8.59 48.47
C LEU A 293 -23.25 7.26 47.71
N LEU A 294 -24.28 6.50 48.05
CA LEU A 294 -24.65 5.27 47.34
C LEU A 294 -25.10 5.57 45.90
N ASN A 295 -25.89 6.62 45.70
CA ASN A 295 -26.34 7.03 44.37
C ASN A 295 -25.17 7.47 43.48
N LEU A 296 -24.27 8.31 44.00
CA LEU A 296 -23.08 8.76 43.27
C LEU A 296 -22.13 7.59 42.98
N SER A 297 -21.88 6.73 43.98
CA SER A 297 -21.01 5.56 43.82
C SER A 297 -21.56 4.55 42.82
N LYS A 298 -22.89 4.39 42.75
CA LYS A 298 -23.52 3.57 41.72
C LYS A 298 -23.26 4.14 40.33
N GLN A 299 -23.55 5.42 40.12
CA GLN A 299 -23.34 6.09 38.82
C GLN A 299 -21.87 6.04 38.38
N ALA A 300 -20.93 6.31 39.28
CA ALA A 300 -19.49 6.20 38.99
C ALA A 300 -19.11 4.76 38.59
N GLY A 301 -19.60 3.75 39.33
CA GLY A 301 -19.39 2.35 39.00
C GLY A 301 -19.97 1.95 37.63
N ASP A 302 -21.13 2.49 37.27
CA ASP A 302 -21.78 2.23 35.98
C ASP A 302 -21.00 2.85 34.81
N PHE A 303 -20.46 4.07 34.97
CA PHE A 303 -19.57 4.67 33.96
C PHE A 303 -18.29 3.88 33.80
N TYR A 304 -17.64 3.49 34.90
CA TYR A 304 -16.44 2.65 34.84
C TYR A 304 -16.70 1.32 34.12
N LYS A 305 -17.81 0.65 34.45
CA LYS A 305 -18.20 -0.59 33.76
C LYS A 305 -18.43 -0.38 32.27
N THR A 306 -19.05 0.73 31.89
CA THR A 306 -19.30 1.05 30.47
C THR A 306 -17.97 1.25 29.73
N ILE A 307 -17.01 1.99 30.31
CA ILE A 307 -15.65 2.14 29.77
C ILE A 307 -15.02 0.76 29.51
N LEU A 308 -15.10 -0.17 30.47
CA LEU A 308 -14.54 -1.52 30.30
C LEU A 308 -15.19 -2.30 29.16
N ILE A 309 -16.51 -2.17 28.99
CA ILE A 309 -17.25 -2.83 27.91
C ILE A 309 -16.81 -2.28 26.56
N GLU A 310 -16.76 -0.97 26.41
CA GLU A 310 -16.44 -0.33 25.13
C GLU A 310 -14.98 -0.55 24.72
N SER A 311 -14.06 -0.53 25.68
CA SER A 311 -12.68 -0.97 25.46
C SER A 311 -12.61 -2.44 25.01
N SER A 312 -13.42 -3.33 25.61
CA SER A 312 -13.47 -4.73 25.17
C SER A 312 -14.07 -4.89 23.77
N ASN A 313 -15.07 -4.09 23.41
CA ASN A 313 -15.68 -4.08 22.09
C ASN A 313 -14.66 -3.67 21.02
N LEU A 314 -13.96 -2.54 21.23
CA LEU A 314 -12.90 -2.08 20.33
C LEU A 314 -11.81 -3.15 20.17
N ARG A 315 -11.35 -3.75 21.27
CA ARG A 315 -10.36 -4.83 21.22
C ARG A 315 -10.85 -6.02 20.38
N ALA A 316 -12.09 -6.45 20.58
CA ALA A 316 -12.67 -7.57 19.83
C ALA A 316 -12.78 -7.23 18.35
N GLY A 317 -13.20 -6.00 18.02
CA GLY A 317 -13.24 -5.46 16.66
C GLY A 317 -11.88 -5.54 16.00
N VAL A 318 -10.85 -4.95 16.59
CA VAL A 318 -9.48 -4.99 16.05
C VAL A 318 -8.97 -6.42 15.89
N ASN A 319 -9.14 -7.27 16.91
CA ASN A 319 -8.68 -8.67 16.86
C ASN A 319 -9.33 -9.45 15.71
N SER A 320 -10.62 -9.23 15.45
CA SER A 320 -11.34 -9.93 14.38
C SER A 320 -10.79 -9.63 12.98
N GLN A 321 -10.10 -8.48 12.81
CA GLN A 321 -9.54 -8.06 11.53
C GLN A 321 -8.11 -8.56 11.30
N LEU A 322 -7.38 -8.94 12.35
CA LEU A 322 -5.95 -9.29 12.25
C LEU A 322 -5.67 -10.48 11.31
N GLU A 323 -6.49 -11.54 11.39
CA GLU A 323 -6.33 -12.71 10.51
C GLU A 323 -6.66 -12.38 9.04
N PRO A 324 -7.81 -11.75 8.71
CA PRO A 324 -8.08 -11.27 7.36
C PRO A 324 -6.98 -10.37 6.78
N ILE A 325 -6.46 -9.41 7.56
CA ILE A 325 -5.33 -8.56 7.17
C ILE A 325 -4.11 -9.42 6.82
N GLY A 326 -3.72 -10.35 7.70
CA GLY A 326 -2.59 -11.25 7.48
C GLY A 326 -2.72 -12.08 6.19
N LYS A 327 -3.94 -12.51 5.86
CA LYS A 327 -4.22 -13.23 4.61
C LYS A 327 -4.01 -12.34 3.38
N MET A 328 -4.49 -11.09 3.40
CA MET A 328 -4.30 -10.17 2.28
C MET A 328 -2.84 -9.78 2.09
N ILE A 329 -2.09 -9.57 3.19
CA ILE A 329 -0.63 -9.36 3.15
C ILE A 329 0.06 -10.56 2.49
N THR A 330 -0.33 -11.80 2.85
CA THR A 330 0.25 -13.02 2.25
C THR A 330 0.01 -13.09 0.74
N TYR A 331 -1.14 -12.62 0.26
CA TYR A 331 -1.40 -12.52 -1.18
C TYR A 331 -0.51 -11.48 -1.87
N LEU A 332 -0.29 -10.32 -1.25
CA LEU A 332 0.63 -9.31 -1.77
C LEU A 332 2.08 -9.82 -1.77
N ASP A 333 2.54 -10.47 -0.70
CA ASP A 333 3.84 -11.16 -0.63
C ASP A 333 4.02 -12.16 -1.78
N SER A 334 2.98 -12.96 -2.09
CA SER A 334 3.05 -13.95 -3.18
C SER A 334 3.20 -13.29 -4.55
N ILE A 335 2.55 -12.13 -4.75
CA ILE A 335 2.66 -11.35 -5.99
C ILE A 335 4.03 -10.70 -6.08
N GLU A 336 4.53 -10.15 -4.98
CA GLU A 336 5.87 -9.59 -4.86
C GLU A 336 6.94 -10.62 -5.24
N GLN A 337 6.86 -11.85 -4.71
CA GLN A 337 7.78 -12.94 -5.04
C GLN A 337 7.71 -13.37 -6.52
N ALA A 338 6.50 -13.39 -7.09
CA ALA A 338 6.33 -13.67 -8.51
C ALA A 338 6.99 -12.58 -9.37
N LEU A 339 6.84 -11.31 -8.98
CA LEU A 339 7.49 -10.19 -9.65
C LEU A 339 9.01 -10.23 -9.48
N SER A 340 9.53 -10.55 -8.28
CA SER A 340 10.98 -10.56 -8.03
C SER A 340 11.72 -11.52 -8.95
N SER A 341 11.09 -12.62 -9.38
CA SER A 341 11.71 -13.54 -10.36
C SER A 341 12.02 -12.90 -11.73
N ASN A 342 11.38 -11.77 -12.05
CA ASN A 342 11.61 -10.99 -13.26
C ASN A 342 12.64 -9.86 -13.08
N TYR A 343 13.01 -9.54 -11.83
CA TYR A 343 13.88 -8.39 -11.48
C TYR A 343 15.09 -8.76 -10.62
N ALA A 344 15.18 -10.02 -10.17
CA ALA A 344 16.36 -10.58 -9.53
C ALA A 344 17.35 -11.06 -10.59
N SER A 345 18.09 -10.10 -11.16
CA SER A 345 19.26 -10.34 -12.00
C SER A 345 20.39 -9.41 -11.60
#